data_AF-A0A8T4T8D1-F1
#
_entry.id   AF-A0A8T4T8D1-F1
#
_cell.length_a   1.000
_cell.length_b   1.000
_cell.length_c   1.000
_cell.angle_alpha   90.00
_cell.angle_beta   90.00
_cell.angle_gamma   90.00
#
_symmetry.space_group_name_H-M   'P 1'
#
loop_
_entity.id
_entity.type
_entity.pdbx_description
1 polymer ?
#
loop_
_entity_poly.entity_id
_entity_poly.type
_entity_poly.pdbx_seq_one_letter_code
_entity_poly.pdbx_strand_id
1 'polypeptide(L)'
;MNVKEAYNWALQNPNSVATIFASGFLSCSATDAYNLFQGIVSDGKVNSAFFSVGSPVIAYILSNFGMRLFSAFFHSDERRPRTKLSDFKRIRQLEKGLQEVQIPPIISRTQKTDYHTRDLVFELLSLFSFFDVSIKKETKISKNPVILWMQASKELEKDNFDESFDYIKLAVDSAEGKILPLRAKALSWNYTWSTWLMRTIYPAVPQAYVFSSAYAALTDPQKAWYYSELGRMVADEFNSPFRKEMYVCHALLASAQGRSDEGEAWKDAIRVASEGAEWDRLGESRSVVRVIKNGTFFKNTFLFKQKESLDAMLWERECYETIGNSVDSVTVPKVLYCSTEPENGKYTLAMRVLSGETLYEKLKKENYEAMPEVISALAQIHATFPTEKLNPINLEDRVKTGLQAMNLPDGIVRQIFTNYAPVVESLNASAWAWNKDAHPENWIIGEKIGVIDCESKNTSPVLCDLANLLEYDDFFTDEQKKGYIDSYIQRYNEKGGTIDETKSLRDYHNAVIHRMICFASAWSDSTRPSLHSKRSLALRKGAKAITALKNTHHEWYSTHSQQYDALESSLLLSANLMDAYTS
;
A
#
# COMPACT_ATOMS: atom_id res chain seq x y z
N MET A 1 -13.90 -40.11 -38.62
CA MET A 1 -14.27 -38.74 -38.27
C MET A 1 -14.38 -37.94 -39.56
N ASN A 2 -15.57 -37.44 -39.92
CA ASN A 2 -15.69 -36.59 -41.12
C ASN A 2 -15.05 -35.21 -40.87
N VAL A 3 -14.79 -34.42 -41.92
CA VAL A 3 -14.06 -33.13 -41.80
C VAL A 3 -14.71 -32.18 -40.80
N LYS A 4 -16.05 -32.17 -40.71
CA LYS A 4 -16.81 -31.33 -39.78
C LYS A 4 -16.67 -31.81 -38.33
N GLU A 5 -16.69 -33.11 -38.10
CA GLU A 5 -16.42 -33.71 -36.79
C GLU A 5 -14.97 -33.54 -36.37
N ALA A 6 -14.02 -33.61 -37.32
CA ALA A 6 -12.60 -33.40 -37.08
C ALA A 6 -12.31 -31.97 -36.69
N TYR A 7 -12.94 -31.03 -37.38
CA TYR A 7 -12.90 -29.62 -37.05
C TYR A 7 -13.51 -29.34 -35.68
N ASN A 8 -14.69 -29.89 -35.37
CA ASN A 8 -15.34 -29.70 -34.08
C ASN A 8 -14.55 -30.35 -32.93
N TRP A 9 -14.01 -31.54 -33.14
CA TRP A 9 -13.14 -32.21 -32.17
C TRP A 9 -11.86 -31.42 -31.92
N ALA A 10 -11.27 -30.86 -32.99
CA ALA A 10 -10.08 -30.04 -32.91
C ALA A 10 -10.34 -28.74 -32.13
N LEU A 11 -11.49 -28.12 -32.33
CA LEU A 11 -11.93 -26.95 -31.58
C LEU A 11 -12.20 -27.25 -30.10
N GLN A 12 -12.70 -28.44 -29.79
CA GLN A 12 -13.00 -28.86 -28.41
C GLN A 12 -11.78 -29.33 -27.63
N ASN A 13 -10.68 -29.67 -28.32
CA ASN A 13 -9.48 -30.23 -27.71
C ASN A 13 -8.21 -29.49 -28.16
N PRO A 14 -8.11 -28.16 -27.96
CA PRO A 14 -7.01 -27.34 -28.50
C PRO A 14 -5.63 -27.81 -28.02
N ASN A 15 -5.52 -28.36 -26.81
CA ASN A 15 -4.27 -28.93 -26.28
C ASN A 15 -3.90 -30.28 -26.92
N SER A 16 -4.88 -31.10 -27.29
CA SER A 16 -4.65 -32.37 -28.00
C SER A 16 -4.31 -32.11 -29.46
N VAL A 17 -4.94 -31.12 -30.10
CA VAL A 17 -4.57 -30.64 -31.42
C VAL A 17 -3.18 -30.02 -31.38
N ALA A 18 -2.87 -29.21 -30.38
CA ALA A 18 -1.53 -28.69 -30.14
C ALA A 18 -0.51 -29.81 -30.06
N THR A 19 -0.80 -30.85 -29.31
CA THR A 19 0.08 -31.98 -29.13
C THR A 19 0.21 -32.78 -30.43
N ILE A 20 -0.87 -32.97 -31.21
CA ILE A 20 -0.87 -33.72 -32.49
C ILE A 20 -0.21 -32.93 -33.62
N PHE A 21 -0.47 -31.62 -33.73
CA PHE A 21 0.19 -30.74 -34.70
C PHE A 21 1.64 -30.54 -34.31
N ALA A 22 1.95 -30.32 -33.03
CA ALA A 22 3.31 -30.29 -32.56
C ALA A 22 3.99 -31.62 -32.87
N SER A 23 3.45 -32.78 -32.50
CA SER A 23 4.11 -34.08 -32.78
C SER A 23 4.18 -34.44 -34.27
N GLY A 24 3.19 -34.07 -35.09
CA GLY A 24 3.21 -34.27 -36.55
C GLY A 24 4.14 -33.31 -37.29
N PHE A 25 4.11 -32.02 -36.95
CA PHE A 25 4.98 -30.99 -37.51
C PHE A 25 6.41 -31.12 -36.97
N LEU A 26 6.61 -31.48 -35.70
CA LEU A 26 7.91 -31.88 -35.15
C LEU A 26 8.50 -33.04 -35.94
N SER A 27 7.71 -34.08 -36.21
CA SER A 27 8.22 -35.26 -36.91
C SER A 27 8.54 -34.93 -38.38
N CYS A 28 7.67 -34.21 -39.09
CA CYS A 28 7.91 -33.85 -40.49
C CYS A 28 8.99 -32.77 -40.63
N SER A 29 8.96 -31.70 -39.84
CA SER A 29 9.94 -30.61 -39.90
C SER A 29 11.31 -31.02 -39.36
N ALA A 30 11.40 -31.90 -38.37
CA ALA A 30 12.70 -32.44 -37.95
C ALA A 30 13.26 -33.39 -39.01
N THR A 31 12.44 -34.19 -39.69
CA THR A 31 12.88 -35.08 -40.76
C THR A 31 13.27 -34.30 -42.02
N ASP A 32 12.49 -33.29 -42.43
CA ASP A 32 12.78 -32.45 -43.59
C ASP A 32 13.95 -31.51 -43.34
N ALA A 33 14.08 -30.92 -42.14
CA ALA A 33 15.27 -30.14 -41.79
C ALA A 33 16.52 -31.02 -41.67
N TYR A 34 16.40 -32.24 -41.12
CA TYR A 34 17.51 -33.19 -41.09
C TYR A 34 17.95 -33.60 -42.50
N ASN A 35 17.01 -33.85 -43.42
CA ASN A 35 17.29 -34.23 -44.80
C ASN A 35 17.82 -33.07 -45.65
N LEU A 36 17.28 -31.85 -45.47
CA LEU A 36 17.72 -30.65 -46.20
C LEU A 36 19.15 -30.24 -45.79
N PHE A 37 19.54 -30.45 -44.53
CA PHE A 37 20.86 -30.05 -44.00
C PHE A 37 21.89 -31.19 -43.93
N GLN A 38 21.48 -32.46 -44.08
CA GLN A 38 22.43 -33.57 -44.33
C GLN A 38 23.26 -33.35 -45.60
N GLY A 39 22.70 -32.65 -46.60
CA GLY A 39 23.44 -32.26 -47.81
C GLY A 39 24.44 -31.11 -47.60
N ILE A 40 24.40 -30.40 -46.47
CA ILE A 40 25.15 -29.16 -46.26
C ILE A 40 26.28 -29.30 -45.23
N VAL A 41 26.26 -30.31 -44.35
CA VAL A 41 27.14 -30.31 -43.16
C VAL A 41 27.92 -31.61 -43.01
N SER A 42 29.12 -31.63 -43.60
CA SER A 42 30.16 -32.63 -43.38
C SER A 42 31.20 -32.09 -42.39
N ASP A 43 30.81 -31.74 -41.16
CA ASP A 43 31.68 -31.85 -39.98
C ASP A 43 31.02 -31.39 -38.67
N GLY A 44 31.28 -32.16 -37.60
CA GLY A 44 31.35 -31.63 -36.23
C GLY A 44 30.09 -31.70 -35.36
N LYS A 45 30.16 -32.58 -34.35
CA LYS A 45 29.20 -32.94 -33.27
C LYS A 45 28.45 -31.81 -32.52
N VAL A 46 28.70 -30.53 -32.76
CA VAL A 46 27.92 -29.42 -32.17
C VAL A 46 26.57 -29.25 -32.87
N ASN A 47 26.51 -29.57 -34.17
CA ASN A 47 25.29 -29.43 -34.96
C ASN A 47 24.23 -30.49 -34.63
N SER A 48 24.63 -31.73 -34.28
CA SER A 48 23.65 -32.78 -33.98
C SER A 48 22.80 -32.47 -32.75
N ALA A 49 23.35 -31.79 -31.73
CA ALA A 49 22.59 -31.36 -30.54
C ALA A 49 21.63 -30.20 -30.83
N PHE A 50 22.04 -29.25 -31.67
CA PHE A 50 21.16 -28.17 -32.14
C PHE A 50 20.01 -28.71 -32.99
N PHE A 51 20.26 -29.71 -33.83
CA PHE A 51 19.21 -30.33 -34.64
C PHE A 51 18.36 -31.36 -33.89
N SER A 52 18.91 -32.11 -32.93
CA SER A 52 18.14 -33.10 -32.15
C SER A 52 17.34 -32.50 -31.00
N VAL A 53 17.74 -31.33 -30.48
CA VAL A 53 17.05 -30.64 -29.37
C VAL A 53 16.43 -29.31 -29.84
N GLY A 54 17.16 -28.53 -30.64
CA GLY A 54 16.72 -27.20 -31.08
C GLY A 54 15.62 -27.23 -32.15
N SER A 55 15.69 -28.11 -33.15
CA SER A 55 14.62 -28.25 -34.15
C SER A 55 13.26 -28.61 -33.52
N PRO A 56 13.20 -29.55 -32.56
CA PRO A 56 11.99 -29.81 -31.81
C PRO A 56 11.42 -28.60 -31.04
N VAL A 57 12.29 -27.86 -30.36
CA VAL A 57 11.88 -26.65 -29.63
C VAL A 57 11.38 -25.58 -30.59
N ILE A 58 12.05 -25.36 -31.72
CA ILE A 58 11.62 -24.41 -32.75
C ILE A 58 10.27 -24.82 -33.34
N ALA A 59 10.09 -26.09 -33.69
CA ALA A 59 8.82 -26.59 -34.21
C ALA A 59 7.69 -26.45 -33.18
N TYR A 60 7.95 -26.75 -31.90
CA TYR A 60 7.01 -26.52 -30.81
C TYR A 60 6.65 -25.04 -30.66
N ILE A 61 7.63 -24.13 -30.70
CA ILE A 61 7.41 -22.68 -30.63
C ILE A 61 6.57 -22.20 -31.82
N LEU A 62 6.93 -22.59 -33.05
CA LEU A 62 6.18 -22.23 -34.27
C LEU A 62 4.76 -22.79 -34.27
N SER A 63 4.57 -24.01 -33.76
CA SER A 63 3.25 -24.64 -33.66
C SER A 63 2.38 -23.92 -32.64
N ASN A 64 2.92 -23.64 -31.45
CA ASN A 64 2.22 -22.84 -30.43
C ASN A 64 1.90 -21.44 -30.92
N PHE A 65 2.83 -20.81 -31.64
CA PHE A 65 2.59 -19.51 -32.26
C PHE A 65 1.45 -19.58 -33.28
N GLY A 66 1.52 -20.52 -34.23
CA GLY A 66 0.49 -20.73 -35.23
C GLY A 66 -0.88 -20.94 -34.57
N MET A 67 -0.96 -21.78 -33.54
CA MET A 67 -2.20 -22.01 -32.83
C MET A 67 -2.73 -20.79 -32.08
N ARG A 68 -1.87 -20.02 -31.40
CA ARG A 68 -2.31 -18.77 -30.74
C ARG A 68 -2.81 -17.77 -31.78
N LEU A 69 -2.13 -17.66 -32.92
CA LEU A 69 -2.55 -16.82 -34.04
C LEU A 69 -3.92 -17.27 -34.59
N PHE A 70 -4.07 -18.56 -34.91
CA PHE A 70 -5.35 -19.13 -35.36
C PHE A 70 -6.44 -18.93 -34.28
N SER A 71 -6.16 -19.23 -33.02
CA SER A 71 -7.10 -19.03 -31.91
C SER A 71 -7.56 -17.58 -31.82
N ALA A 72 -6.68 -16.59 -31.92
CA ALA A 72 -7.05 -15.18 -31.91
C ALA A 72 -7.96 -14.77 -33.07
N PHE A 73 -7.79 -15.39 -34.24
CA PHE A 73 -8.61 -15.11 -35.42
C PHE A 73 -9.90 -15.92 -35.52
N PHE A 74 -10.07 -16.99 -34.74
CA PHE A 74 -11.20 -17.91 -34.89
C PHE A 74 -11.99 -18.14 -33.59
N HIS A 75 -11.42 -17.82 -32.44
CA HIS A 75 -12.06 -17.94 -31.13
C HIS A 75 -12.30 -16.55 -30.54
N SER A 76 -13.43 -16.42 -29.84
CA SER A 76 -13.77 -15.23 -29.08
C SER A 76 -14.27 -15.71 -27.73
N ASP A 77 -13.70 -15.17 -26.66
CA ASP A 77 -14.28 -15.23 -25.32
C ASP A 77 -14.46 -13.80 -24.77
N GLU A 78 -15.09 -13.67 -23.62
CA GLU A 78 -15.36 -12.36 -23.00
C GLU A 78 -14.08 -11.57 -22.66
N ARG A 79 -12.96 -12.26 -22.42
CA ARG A 79 -11.67 -11.66 -22.02
C ARG A 79 -10.73 -11.46 -23.21
N ARG A 80 -10.88 -12.25 -24.26
CA ARG A 80 -10.05 -12.28 -25.48
C ARG A 80 -10.99 -12.27 -26.69
N PRO A 81 -11.50 -11.09 -27.06
CA PRO A 81 -12.33 -10.98 -28.24
C PRO A 81 -11.54 -11.38 -29.49
N ARG A 82 -12.23 -12.01 -30.44
CA ARG A 82 -11.65 -12.37 -31.74
C ARG A 82 -11.04 -11.14 -32.39
N THR A 83 -9.78 -11.25 -32.78
CA THR A 83 -9.04 -10.17 -33.44
C THR A 83 -9.52 -10.01 -34.88
N LYS A 84 -9.91 -8.77 -35.25
CA LYS A 84 -10.32 -8.41 -36.61
C LYS A 84 -9.21 -7.65 -37.33
N LEU A 85 -9.14 -7.78 -38.65
CA LEU A 85 -8.22 -6.99 -39.48
C LEU A 85 -8.42 -5.47 -39.30
N SER A 86 -9.66 -5.04 -39.01
CA SER A 86 -9.98 -3.65 -38.68
C SER A 86 -9.25 -3.15 -37.44
N ASP A 87 -8.99 -4.03 -36.46
CA ASP A 87 -8.41 -3.67 -35.17
C ASP A 87 -6.94 -3.29 -35.36
N PHE A 88 -6.22 -4.02 -36.20
CA PHE A 88 -4.86 -3.66 -36.63
C PHE A 88 -4.78 -2.30 -37.30
N LYS A 89 -5.78 -1.96 -38.14
CA LYS A 89 -5.81 -0.66 -38.81
C LYS A 89 -6.02 0.47 -37.80
N ARG A 90 -6.94 0.29 -36.85
CA ARG A 90 -7.20 1.24 -35.76
C ARG A 90 -5.94 1.44 -34.91
N ILE A 91 -5.29 0.35 -34.52
CA ILE A 91 -4.10 0.43 -33.67
C ILE A 91 -2.93 1.09 -34.39
N ARG A 92 -2.71 0.81 -35.68
CA ARG A 92 -1.73 1.56 -36.48
C ARG A 92 -2.05 3.05 -36.59
N GLN A 93 -3.32 3.44 -36.54
CA GLN A 93 -3.69 4.85 -36.49
C GLN A 93 -3.35 5.47 -35.13
N LEU A 94 -3.62 4.76 -34.03
CA LEU A 94 -3.21 5.17 -32.68
C LEU A 94 -1.68 5.31 -32.58
N GLU A 95 -0.92 4.34 -33.08
CA GLU A 95 0.55 4.39 -33.12
C GLU A 95 1.09 5.59 -33.89
N LYS A 96 0.48 5.91 -35.05
CA LYS A 96 0.86 7.11 -35.83
C LYS A 96 0.56 8.39 -35.07
N GLY A 97 -0.60 8.49 -34.43
CA GLY A 97 -0.93 9.64 -33.59
C GLY A 97 0.06 9.80 -32.43
N LEU A 98 0.47 8.70 -31.80
CA LEU A 98 1.41 8.73 -30.69
C LEU A 98 2.84 9.14 -31.10
N GLN A 99 3.26 8.86 -32.34
CA GLN A 99 4.56 9.30 -32.87
C GLN A 99 4.69 10.83 -32.96
N GLU A 100 3.57 11.55 -33.00
CA GLU A 100 3.53 13.01 -33.03
C GLU A 100 3.55 13.63 -31.63
N VAL A 101 3.36 12.82 -30.57
CA VAL A 101 3.33 13.28 -29.19
C VAL A 101 4.75 13.40 -28.63
N GLN A 102 5.06 14.53 -28.01
CA GLN A 102 6.34 14.73 -27.35
C GLN A 102 6.47 13.82 -26.13
N ILE A 103 7.54 13.02 -26.09
CA ILE A 103 7.86 12.18 -24.93
C ILE A 103 8.14 13.09 -23.72
N PRO A 104 7.47 12.87 -22.57
CA PRO A 104 7.73 13.65 -21.37
C PRO A 104 9.18 13.44 -20.92
N PRO A 105 9.88 14.50 -20.45
CA PRO A 105 11.18 14.37 -19.82
C PRO A 105 11.21 13.27 -18.74
N ILE A 106 12.24 12.42 -18.81
CA ILE A 106 12.48 11.29 -17.89
C ILE A 106 13.75 11.60 -17.08
N ILE A 107 13.65 11.64 -15.74
CA ILE A 107 14.77 11.97 -14.84
C ILE A 107 15.51 10.70 -14.36
N SER A 108 15.34 9.57 -15.04
CA SER A 108 15.84 8.27 -14.56
C SER A 108 17.36 8.28 -14.31
N ARG A 109 17.76 7.82 -13.12
CA ARG A 109 19.18 7.70 -12.76
C ARG A 109 19.67 6.35 -13.24
N THR A 110 20.59 6.34 -14.20
CA THR A 110 21.27 5.10 -14.59
C THR A 110 22.29 4.74 -13.52
N GLN A 111 21.96 3.80 -12.64
CA GLN A 111 22.91 3.26 -11.67
C GLN A 111 23.08 1.76 -11.95
N LYS A 112 24.32 1.31 -12.12
CA LYS A 112 24.61 -0.12 -12.29
C LYS A 112 24.24 -0.84 -10.99
N THR A 113 23.26 -1.73 -11.07
CA THR A 113 22.89 -2.63 -9.98
C THR A 113 23.88 -3.80 -9.95
N ASP A 114 24.43 -4.10 -8.77
CA ASP A 114 25.24 -5.30 -8.57
C ASP A 114 24.31 -6.53 -8.53
N TYR A 115 24.44 -7.38 -9.55
CA TYR A 115 23.70 -8.63 -9.64
C TYR A 115 24.46 -9.72 -8.89
N HIS A 116 23.82 -10.36 -7.91
CA HIS A 116 24.42 -11.54 -7.28
C HIS A 116 24.26 -12.76 -8.17
N THR A 117 25.23 -13.68 -8.15
CA THR A 117 25.18 -14.95 -8.90
C THR A 117 23.90 -15.75 -8.61
N ARG A 118 23.37 -15.63 -7.38
CA ARG A 118 22.09 -16.21 -6.97
C ARG A 118 20.93 -15.70 -7.82
N ASP A 119 20.86 -14.38 -8.08
CA ASP A 119 19.78 -13.78 -8.88
C ASP A 119 19.79 -14.30 -10.32
N LEU A 120 20.99 -14.48 -10.90
CA LEU A 120 21.16 -15.05 -12.24
C LEU A 120 20.67 -16.51 -12.31
N VAL A 121 20.97 -17.29 -11.28
CA VAL A 121 20.49 -18.69 -11.18
C VAL A 121 18.97 -18.72 -11.05
N PHE A 122 18.36 -17.84 -10.24
CA PHE A 122 16.91 -17.74 -10.15
C PHE A 122 16.25 -17.26 -11.45
N GLU A 123 16.86 -16.31 -12.16
CA GLU A 123 16.41 -15.85 -13.48
C GLU A 123 16.43 -17.00 -14.51
N LEU A 124 17.44 -17.88 -14.44
CA LEU A 124 17.50 -19.07 -15.29
C LEU A 124 16.51 -20.15 -14.86
N LEU A 125 16.32 -20.39 -13.56
CA LEU A 125 15.40 -21.40 -13.04
C LEU A 125 13.94 -21.03 -13.28
N SER A 126 13.61 -19.73 -13.27
CA SER A 126 12.25 -19.25 -13.48
C SER A 126 11.73 -19.40 -14.91
N LEU A 127 12.62 -19.62 -15.89
CA LEU A 127 12.26 -20.08 -17.23
C LEU A 127 11.61 -21.48 -17.24
N PHE A 128 11.91 -22.30 -16.23
CA PHE A 128 11.38 -23.64 -16.12
C PHE A 128 10.20 -23.64 -15.15
N SER A 129 9.00 -23.90 -15.67
CA SER A 129 7.73 -23.93 -14.92
C SER A 129 7.71 -24.88 -13.71
N PHE A 130 8.67 -25.79 -13.60
CA PHE A 130 8.79 -26.76 -12.51
C PHE A 130 9.17 -26.16 -11.14
N PHE A 131 9.64 -24.91 -11.06
CA PHE A 131 10.12 -24.28 -9.80
C PHE A 131 9.16 -23.27 -9.16
N ASP A 132 7.87 -23.30 -9.51
CA ASP A 132 6.90 -22.25 -9.15
C ASP A 132 6.76 -21.95 -7.64
N VAL A 133 6.84 -22.96 -6.77
CA VAL A 133 6.71 -22.78 -5.30
C VAL A 133 7.94 -22.12 -4.70
N SER A 134 9.13 -22.50 -5.15
CA SER A 134 10.40 -21.92 -4.69
C SER A 134 10.53 -20.46 -5.12
N ILE A 135 10.03 -20.11 -6.31
CA ILE A 135 10.07 -18.75 -6.83
C ILE A 135 9.19 -17.83 -6.00
N LYS A 136 7.89 -18.13 -5.79
CA LYS A 136 7.01 -17.25 -4.98
C LYS A 136 7.57 -16.91 -3.59
N LYS A 137 8.19 -17.88 -2.92
CA LYS A 137 8.82 -17.67 -1.61
C LYS A 137 10.04 -16.75 -1.72
N GLU A 138 10.88 -16.98 -2.73
CA GLU A 138 12.09 -16.19 -2.97
C GLU A 138 11.79 -14.77 -3.50
N THR A 139 10.72 -14.60 -4.28
CA THR A 139 10.27 -13.29 -4.79
C THR A 139 9.91 -12.36 -3.64
N LYS A 140 9.27 -12.89 -2.59
CA LYS A 140 8.94 -12.13 -1.37
C LYS A 140 10.16 -11.74 -0.55
N ILE A 141 11.26 -12.49 -0.65
CA ILE A 141 12.48 -12.28 0.13
C ILE A 141 13.46 -11.37 -0.61
N SER A 142 13.71 -11.64 -1.89
CA SER A 142 14.74 -10.95 -2.68
C SER A 142 14.36 -9.51 -3.01
N LYS A 143 13.04 -9.22 -3.11
CA LYS A 143 12.50 -7.96 -3.67
C LYS A 143 13.13 -7.58 -5.01
N ASN A 144 13.74 -8.54 -5.70
CA ASN A 144 14.46 -8.30 -6.93
C ASN A 144 13.43 -7.93 -8.00
N PRO A 145 13.51 -6.73 -8.58
CA PRO A 145 12.52 -6.26 -9.55
C PRO A 145 12.35 -7.23 -10.72
N VAL A 146 13.42 -7.85 -11.23
CA VAL A 146 13.32 -8.81 -12.35
C VAL A 146 12.57 -10.08 -11.91
N ILE A 147 12.84 -10.62 -10.73
CA ILE A 147 12.11 -11.80 -10.23
C ILE A 147 10.63 -11.46 -9.99
N LEU A 148 10.33 -10.26 -9.47
CA LEU A 148 8.96 -9.76 -9.32
C LEU A 148 8.26 -9.66 -10.68
N TRP A 149 8.92 -9.18 -11.72
CA TRP A 149 8.38 -9.13 -13.08
C TRP A 149 8.10 -10.52 -13.68
N MET A 150 9.00 -11.46 -13.48
CA MET A 150 8.80 -12.84 -13.94
C MET A 150 7.61 -13.46 -13.24
N GLN A 151 7.44 -13.20 -11.94
CA GLN A 151 6.27 -13.66 -11.20
C GLN A 151 4.98 -12.98 -11.69
N ALA A 152 5.00 -11.67 -11.95
CA ALA A 152 3.88 -10.95 -12.56
C ALA A 152 3.46 -11.59 -13.88
N SER A 153 4.43 -11.95 -14.72
CA SER A 153 4.22 -12.64 -16.00
C SER A 153 3.48 -13.96 -15.83
N LYS A 154 3.94 -14.78 -14.89
CA LYS A 154 3.34 -16.09 -14.58
C LYS A 154 1.92 -15.97 -14.03
N GLU A 155 1.66 -15.01 -13.14
CA GLU A 155 0.30 -14.81 -12.61
C GLU A 155 -0.67 -14.36 -13.71
N LEU A 156 -0.22 -13.54 -14.65
CA LEU A 156 -1.08 -13.17 -15.78
C LEU A 156 -1.37 -14.34 -16.71
N GLU A 157 -0.39 -15.24 -16.95
CA GLU A 157 -0.62 -16.46 -17.72
C GLU A 157 -1.68 -17.38 -17.08
N LYS A 158 -1.84 -17.28 -15.75
CA LYS A 158 -2.86 -17.98 -14.97
C LYS A 158 -4.18 -17.21 -14.85
N ASP A 159 -4.30 -16.07 -15.53
CA ASP A 159 -5.40 -15.13 -15.42
C ASP A 159 -5.62 -14.59 -13.98
N ASN A 160 -4.58 -14.59 -13.13
CA ASN A 160 -4.55 -13.99 -11.80
C ASN A 160 -4.14 -12.51 -11.90
N PHE A 161 -5.01 -11.69 -12.50
CA PHE A 161 -4.71 -10.30 -12.83
C PHE A 161 -4.33 -9.45 -11.61
N ASP A 162 -5.10 -9.53 -10.52
CA ASP A 162 -4.82 -8.76 -9.30
C ASP A 162 -3.41 -9.05 -8.76
N GLU A 163 -3.05 -10.34 -8.63
CA GLU A 163 -1.73 -10.76 -8.14
C GLU A 163 -0.62 -10.32 -9.11
N SER A 164 -0.87 -10.40 -10.42
CA SER A 164 0.06 -9.92 -11.44
C SER A 164 0.36 -8.43 -11.27
N PHE A 165 -0.67 -7.57 -11.21
CA PHE A 165 -0.50 -6.13 -11.06
C PHE A 165 0.12 -5.74 -9.72
N ASP A 166 -0.13 -6.50 -8.65
CA ASP A 166 0.56 -6.34 -7.36
C ASP A 166 2.07 -6.59 -7.51
N TYR A 167 2.49 -7.64 -8.22
CA TYR A 167 3.91 -7.87 -8.49
C TYR A 167 4.53 -6.80 -9.40
N ILE A 168 3.78 -6.29 -10.39
CA ILE A 168 4.21 -5.17 -11.23
C ILE A 168 4.49 -3.94 -10.36
N LYS A 169 3.54 -3.59 -9.49
CA LYS A 169 3.69 -2.49 -8.53
C LYS A 169 4.94 -2.69 -7.68
N LEU A 170 5.11 -3.86 -7.07
CA LEU A 170 6.29 -4.17 -6.25
C LEU A 170 7.59 -4.07 -7.05
N ALA A 171 7.62 -4.55 -8.30
CA ALA A 171 8.81 -4.48 -9.14
C ALA A 171 9.19 -3.03 -9.48
N VAL A 172 8.18 -2.21 -9.77
CA VAL A 172 8.32 -0.78 -10.06
C VAL A 172 8.81 -0.03 -8.82
N ASP A 173 8.22 -0.31 -7.65
CA ASP A 173 8.62 0.30 -6.37
C ASP A 173 10.05 -0.11 -5.98
N SER A 174 10.40 -1.41 -6.08
CA SER A 174 11.75 -1.93 -5.81
C SER A 174 12.82 -1.39 -6.76
N ALA A 175 12.45 -0.98 -7.97
CA ALA A 175 13.40 -0.43 -8.93
C ALA A 175 13.87 0.98 -8.54
N GLU A 176 13.09 1.75 -7.77
CA GLU A 176 13.41 3.12 -7.34
C GLU A 176 13.91 4.02 -8.50
N GLY A 177 13.37 3.83 -9.71
CA GLY A 177 13.78 4.55 -10.92
C GLY A 177 15.16 4.22 -11.48
N LYS A 178 15.76 3.12 -11.02
CA LYS A 178 17.02 2.59 -11.55
C LYS A 178 16.74 1.75 -12.80
N ILE A 179 17.50 1.99 -13.86
CA ILE A 179 17.55 1.11 -15.03
C ILE A 179 18.28 -0.16 -14.63
N LEU A 180 17.63 -1.31 -14.73
CA LEU A 180 18.20 -2.59 -14.36
C LEU A 180 18.76 -3.25 -15.62
N PRO A 181 20.08 -3.34 -15.80
CA PRO A 181 20.64 -4.01 -16.95
C PRO A 181 20.35 -5.50 -16.85
N LEU A 182 19.34 -5.98 -17.58
CA LEU A 182 19.14 -7.41 -17.82
C LEU A 182 20.40 -7.96 -18.51
N ARG A 183 21.28 -8.62 -17.74
CA ARG A 183 22.52 -9.19 -18.29
C ARG A 183 22.25 -10.39 -19.20
N ALA A 184 21.14 -11.10 -18.99
CA ALA A 184 20.76 -12.22 -19.83
C ALA A 184 20.11 -11.75 -21.14
N LYS A 185 20.95 -11.43 -22.14
CA LYS A 185 20.51 -11.09 -23.52
C LYS A 185 19.53 -12.12 -24.12
N ALA A 186 19.61 -13.39 -23.72
CA ALA A 186 18.72 -14.45 -24.19
C ALA A 186 17.30 -14.32 -23.60
N LEU A 187 17.20 -14.01 -22.30
CA LEU A 187 15.93 -13.75 -21.62
C LEU A 187 15.28 -12.48 -22.16
N SER A 188 16.07 -11.41 -22.29
CA SER A 188 15.61 -10.14 -22.85
C SER A 188 15.03 -10.31 -24.27
N TRP A 189 15.64 -11.17 -25.08
CA TRP A 189 15.15 -11.48 -26.43
C TRP A 189 13.83 -12.25 -26.41
N ASN A 190 13.69 -13.28 -25.58
CA ASN A 190 12.45 -14.05 -25.45
C ASN A 190 11.28 -13.17 -24.99
N TYR A 191 11.50 -12.27 -24.02
CA TYR A 191 10.47 -11.32 -23.58
C TYR A 191 10.12 -10.28 -24.63
N THR A 192 11.12 -9.76 -25.35
CA THR A 192 10.89 -8.83 -26.45
C THR A 192 10.04 -9.48 -27.55
N TRP A 193 10.37 -10.71 -27.94
CA TRP A 193 9.61 -11.44 -28.94
C TRP A 193 8.22 -11.80 -28.43
N SER A 194 8.07 -12.32 -27.22
CA SER A 194 6.77 -12.72 -26.68
C SER A 194 5.82 -11.53 -26.55
N THR A 195 6.30 -10.37 -26.07
CA THR A 195 5.50 -9.15 -25.95
C THR A 195 5.14 -8.56 -27.31
N TRP A 196 6.07 -8.54 -28.27
CA TRP A 196 5.78 -8.17 -29.65
C TRP A 196 4.74 -9.09 -30.30
N LEU A 197 4.89 -10.40 -30.08
CA LEU A 197 4.00 -11.43 -30.59
C LEU A 197 2.60 -11.27 -30.01
N MET A 198 2.48 -11.08 -28.70
CA MET A 198 1.20 -10.87 -28.02
C MET A 198 0.49 -9.63 -28.54
N ARG A 199 1.20 -8.51 -28.74
CA ARG A 199 0.62 -7.31 -29.36
C ARG A 199 0.26 -7.50 -30.83
N THR A 200 0.92 -8.42 -31.53
CA THR A 200 0.60 -8.73 -32.93
C THR A 200 -0.59 -9.68 -33.03
N ILE A 201 -0.71 -10.65 -32.13
CA ILE A 201 -1.81 -11.62 -32.15
C ILE A 201 -3.08 -11.04 -31.53
N TYR A 202 -2.92 -10.32 -30.41
CA TYR A 202 -4.01 -9.79 -29.59
C TYR A 202 -3.84 -8.27 -29.42
N PRO A 203 -3.95 -7.50 -30.51
CA PRO A 203 -3.57 -6.10 -30.51
C PRO A 203 -4.53 -5.25 -29.64
N ALA A 204 -5.76 -5.72 -29.39
CA ALA A 204 -6.76 -5.06 -28.54
C ALA A 204 -6.69 -5.44 -27.05
N VAL A 205 -5.68 -6.21 -26.61
CA VAL A 205 -5.55 -6.73 -25.24
C VAL A 205 -4.55 -5.88 -24.44
N PRO A 206 -4.99 -4.98 -23.52
CA PRO A 206 -4.11 -4.04 -22.82
C PRO A 206 -2.97 -4.70 -22.03
N GLN A 207 -3.14 -5.94 -21.60
CA GLN A 207 -2.14 -6.68 -20.84
C GLN A 207 -0.84 -6.88 -21.63
N ALA A 208 -0.92 -7.02 -22.95
CA ALA A 208 0.27 -7.10 -23.80
C ALA A 208 1.07 -5.78 -23.77
N TYR A 209 0.38 -4.66 -23.62
CA TYR A 209 0.99 -3.33 -23.47
C TYR A 209 1.53 -3.11 -22.08
N VAL A 210 0.81 -3.53 -21.03
CA VAL A 210 1.32 -3.54 -19.65
C VAL A 210 2.67 -4.23 -19.58
N PHE A 211 2.80 -5.45 -20.12
CA PHE A 211 4.09 -6.16 -20.15
C PHE A 211 5.15 -5.49 -21.01
N SER A 212 4.78 -4.98 -22.17
CA SER A 212 5.72 -4.28 -23.04
C SER A 212 6.28 -3.04 -22.32
N SER A 213 5.42 -2.31 -21.62
CA SER A 213 5.75 -1.09 -20.88
C SER A 213 6.63 -1.38 -19.68
N ALA A 214 6.20 -2.34 -18.87
CA ALA A 214 6.92 -2.93 -17.77
C ALA A 214 8.36 -3.33 -18.12
N TYR A 215 8.49 -4.19 -19.13
CA TYR A 215 9.76 -4.70 -19.61
C TYR A 215 10.64 -3.56 -20.15
N ALA A 216 10.04 -2.66 -20.92
CA ALA A 216 10.72 -1.48 -21.41
C ALA A 216 11.13 -0.54 -20.26
N ALA A 217 10.42 -0.48 -19.13
CA ALA A 217 10.80 0.38 -18.01
C ALA A 217 12.18 0.00 -17.44
N LEU A 218 12.54 -1.29 -17.53
CA LEU A 218 13.84 -1.80 -17.08
C LEU A 218 14.95 -1.62 -18.11
N THR A 219 14.60 -1.54 -19.40
CA THR A 219 15.56 -1.64 -20.51
C THR A 219 15.69 -0.38 -21.35
N ASP A 220 14.58 0.31 -21.57
CA ASP A 220 14.40 1.48 -22.43
C ASP A 220 13.21 2.33 -21.94
N PRO A 221 13.44 3.28 -21.01
CA PRO A 221 12.37 4.07 -20.39
C PRO A 221 11.48 4.82 -21.38
N GLN A 222 12.01 5.25 -22.54
CA GLN A 222 11.23 5.93 -23.57
C GLN A 222 10.24 4.98 -24.24
N LYS A 223 10.66 3.74 -24.53
CA LYS A 223 9.73 2.71 -25.01
C LYS A 223 8.69 2.32 -23.98
N ALA A 224 9.02 2.39 -22.68
CA ALA A 224 8.06 2.12 -21.62
C ALA A 224 6.92 3.13 -21.61
N TRP A 225 7.27 4.42 -21.76
CA TRP A 225 6.27 5.48 -21.96
C TRP A 225 5.42 5.18 -23.20
N TYR A 226 6.06 4.93 -24.34
CA TYR A 226 5.35 4.68 -25.60
C TYR A 226 4.36 3.51 -25.47
N TYR A 227 4.80 2.37 -24.93
CA TYR A 227 3.92 1.21 -24.80
C TYR A 227 2.80 1.43 -23.78
N SER A 228 3.05 2.18 -22.71
CA SER A 228 2.03 2.41 -21.69
C SER A 228 0.98 3.38 -22.19
N GLU A 229 1.39 4.43 -22.90
CA GLU A 229 0.46 5.39 -23.49
C GLU A 229 -0.36 4.76 -24.61
N LEU A 230 0.28 4.01 -25.51
CA LEU A 230 -0.43 3.23 -26.52
C LEU A 230 -1.40 2.24 -25.88
N GLY A 231 -1.01 1.60 -24.77
CA GLY A 231 -1.88 0.72 -23.99
C GLY A 231 -3.14 1.42 -23.47
N ARG A 232 -3.02 2.66 -22.97
CA ARG A 232 -4.19 3.47 -22.55
C ARG A 232 -5.12 3.75 -23.74
N MET A 233 -4.57 4.25 -24.84
CA MET A 233 -5.32 4.56 -26.06
C MET A 233 -6.06 3.33 -26.61
N VAL A 234 -5.40 2.16 -26.58
CA VAL A 234 -6.02 0.88 -26.97
C VAL A 234 -7.12 0.47 -25.99
N ALA A 235 -6.90 0.62 -24.68
CA ALA A 235 -7.91 0.29 -23.70
C ALA A 235 -9.18 1.15 -23.86
N ASP A 236 -9.03 2.43 -24.23
CA ASP A 236 -10.13 3.33 -24.53
C ASP A 236 -10.84 2.96 -25.85
N GLU A 237 -10.09 2.84 -26.96
CA GLU A 237 -10.62 2.54 -28.30
C GLU A 237 -11.46 1.24 -28.33
N PHE A 238 -11.04 0.24 -27.55
CA PHE A 238 -11.70 -1.06 -27.51
C PHE A 238 -12.57 -1.28 -26.27
N ASN A 239 -12.77 -0.24 -25.43
CA ASN A 239 -13.51 -0.32 -24.17
C ASN A 239 -13.15 -1.55 -23.33
N SER A 240 -11.84 -1.73 -23.11
CA SER A 240 -11.33 -2.93 -22.48
C SER A 240 -11.79 -3.07 -21.03
N PRO A 241 -12.11 -4.29 -20.55
CA PRO A 241 -12.37 -4.52 -19.12
C PRO A 241 -11.17 -4.19 -18.22
N PHE A 242 -9.96 -4.12 -18.77
CA PHE A 242 -8.71 -3.80 -18.03
C PHE A 242 -8.28 -2.34 -18.16
N ARG A 243 -9.19 -1.47 -18.61
CA ARG A 243 -8.90 -0.05 -18.82
C ARG A 243 -8.40 0.63 -17.55
N LYS A 244 -9.00 0.33 -16.40
CA LYS A 244 -8.61 0.95 -15.12
C LYS A 244 -7.18 0.58 -14.73
N GLU A 245 -6.84 -0.69 -14.82
CA GLU A 245 -5.53 -1.23 -14.47
C GLU A 245 -4.44 -0.68 -15.39
N MET A 246 -4.73 -0.53 -16.69
CA MET A 246 -3.80 0.06 -17.66
C MET A 246 -3.44 1.51 -17.30
N TYR A 247 -4.43 2.32 -16.92
CA TYR A 247 -4.20 3.69 -16.49
C TYR A 247 -3.36 3.75 -15.20
N VAL A 248 -3.65 2.89 -14.22
CA VAL A 248 -2.85 2.80 -12.98
C VAL A 248 -1.43 2.33 -13.27
N CYS A 249 -1.25 1.38 -14.18
CA CYS A 249 0.06 0.91 -14.63
C CYS A 249 0.86 2.05 -15.28
N HIS A 250 0.23 2.84 -16.14
CA HIS A 250 0.87 4.00 -16.75
C HIS A 250 1.32 5.03 -15.70
N ALA A 251 0.49 5.34 -14.71
CA ALA A 251 0.83 6.26 -13.62
C ALA A 251 1.95 5.72 -12.70
N LEU A 252 1.91 4.43 -12.37
CA LEU A 252 2.98 3.71 -11.69
C LEU A 252 4.33 3.88 -12.39
N LEU A 253 4.34 3.69 -13.71
CA LEU A 253 5.53 3.85 -14.53
C LEU A 253 5.99 5.30 -14.58
N ALA A 254 5.08 6.25 -14.67
CA ALA A 254 5.40 7.67 -14.60
C ALA A 254 6.13 8.03 -13.29
N SER A 255 5.63 7.55 -12.15
CA SER A 255 6.29 7.70 -10.84
C SER A 255 7.68 7.09 -10.79
N ALA A 256 7.83 5.83 -11.19
CA ALA A 256 9.14 5.19 -11.11
C ALA A 256 10.17 5.83 -12.04
N GLN A 257 9.73 6.36 -13.17
CA GLN A 257 10.61 7.01 -14.13
C GLN A 257 10.90 8.49 -13.78
N GLY A 258 10.25 9.03 -12.73
CA GLY A 258 10.33 10.45 -12.39
C GLY A 258 9.95 11.33 -13.58
N ARG A 259 8.85 10.97 -14.28
CA ARG A 259 8.42 11.71 -15.47
C ARG A 259 7.81 13.06 -15.08
N SER A 260 8.03 14.06 -15.92
CA SER A 260 7.44 15.40 -15.71
C SER A 260 5.91 15.41 -15.71
N ASP A 261 5.26 14.39 -16.27
CA ASP A 261 3.80 14.27 -16.37
C ASP A 261 3.20 13.28 -15.34
N GLU A 262 3.97 12.87 -14.32
CA GLU A 262 3.49 11.98 -13.24
C GLU A 262 2.18 12.46 -12.62
N GLY A 263 2.05 13.77 -12.36
CA GLY A 263 0.84 14.34 -11.75
C GLY A 263 -0.41 14.16 -12.61
N GLU A 264 -0.31 14.43 -13.92
CA GLU A 264 -1.43 14.23 -14.86
C GLU A 264 -1.74 12.74 -15.05
N ALA A 265 -0.70 11.88 -15.10
CA ALA A 265 -0.89 10.44 -15.19
C ALA A 265 -1.68 9.88 -13.99
N TRP A 266 -1.38 10.33 -12.76
CA TRP A 266 -2.12 9.93 -11.57
C TRP A 266 -3.53 10.50 -11.53
N LYS A 267 -3.72 11.76 -11.92
CA LYS A 267 -5.03 12.39 -12.04
C LYS A 267 -5.94 11.58 -12.97
N ASP A 268 -5.45 11.22 -14.14
CA ASP A 268 -6.16 10.37 -15.10
C ASP A 268 -6.46 8.98 -14.53
N ALA A 269 -5.47 8.34 -13.90
CA ALA A 269 -5.66 7.01 -13.33
C ALA A 269 -6.71 6.99 -12.23
N ILE A 270 -6.74 8.02 -11.38
CA ILE A 270 -7.72 8.15 -10.29
C ILE A 270 -9.11 8.43 -10.85
N ARG A 271 -9.22 9.33 -11.82
CA ARG A 271 -10.49 9.61 -12.51
C ARG A 271 -11.06 8.32 -13.09
N VAL A 272 -10.27 7.61 -13.89
CA VAL A 272 -10.68 6.36 -14.54
C VAL A 272 -10.98 5.24 -13.55
N ALA A 273 -10.17 5.07 -12.51
CA ALA A 273 -10.42 4.07 -11.47
C ALA A 273 -11.76 4.31 -10.75
N SER A 274 -12.10 5.59 -10.53
CA SER A 274 -13.31 6.05 -9.83
C SER A 274 -14.58 5.95 -10.66
N GLU A 275 -14.50 5.89 -11.99
CA GLU A 275 -15.65 5.76 -12.89
C GLU A 275 -16.46 4.48 -12.57
N GLY A 276 -17.69 4.63 -12.06
CA GLY A 276 -18.55 3.51 -11.69
C GLY A 276 -18.00 2.63 -10.56
N ALA A 277 -17.06 3.12 -9.75
CA ALA A 277 -16.50 2.37 -8.63
C ALA A 277 -17.52 2.18 -7.51
N GLU A 278 -17.59 0.95 -6.98
CA GLU A 278 -18.17 0.70 -5.67
C GLU A 278 -17.14 1.06 -4.59
N TRP A 279 -17.59 1.78 -3.56
CA TRP A 279 -16.73 2.31 -2.51
C TRP A 279 -17.02 1.65 -1.18
N ASP A 280 -15.98 1.15 -0.50
CA ASP A 280 -16.06 0.77 0.90
C ASP A 280 -15.50 1.91 1.77
N ARG A 281 -16.27 2.34 2.78
CA ARG A 281 -15.77 3.26 3.80
C ARG A 281 -14.89 2.49 4.78
N LEU A 282 -13.68 3.00 5.05
CA LEU A 282 -12.82 2.47 6.10
C LEU A 282 -12.99 3.29 7.38
N GLY A 283 -13.39 2.60 8.45
CA GLY A 283 -13.51 3.18 9.79
C GLY A 283 -14.64 4.20 9.98
N GLU A 284 -14.75 4.67 11.24
CA GLU A 284 -15.75 5.65 11.69
C GLU A 284 -15.12 7.04 11.95
N SER A 285 -14.05 7.39 11.21
CA SER A 285 -13.39 8.69 11.35
C SER A 285 -14.23 9.83 10.75
N ARG A 286 -13.97 11.07 11.19
CA ARG A 286 -14.64 12.29 10.67
C ARG A 286 -14.27 12.53 9.20
N SER A 287 -13.01 12.29 8.86
CA SER A 287 -12.53 12.27 7.48
C SER A 287 -13.14 11.07 6.76
N VAL A 288 -13.65 11.27 5.53
CA VAL A 288 -14.18 10.15 4.74
C VAL A 288 -13.00 9.44 4.09
N VAL A 289 -12.69 8.24 4.59
CA VAL A 289 -11.68 7.34 4.02
C VAL A 289 -12.37 6.24 3.24
N ARG A 290 -11.97 6.04 1.98
CA ARG A 290 -12.58 5.06 1.07
C ARG A 290 -11.55 4.23 0.33
N VAL A 291 -11.93 3.00 0.00
CA VAL A 291 -11.22 2.11 -0.93
C VAL A 291 -12.18 1.64 -2.01
N ILE A 292 -11.65 1.26 -3.17
CA ILE A 292 -12.43 0.69 -4.26
C ILE A 292 -12.69 -0.78 -3.96
N LYS A 293 -13.96 -1.18 -3.94
CA LYS A 293 -14.40 -2.55 -3.62
C LYS A 293 -14.17 -3.53 -4.78
N ASN A 294 -14.31 -3.03 -6.01
CA ASN A 294 -14.23 -3.85 -7.21
C ASN A 294 -12.76 -4.08 -7.61
N GLY A 295 -12.17 -5.16 -7.10
CA GLY A 295 -10.82 -5.63 -7.48
C GLY A 295 -9.82 -5.56 -6.33
N THR A 296 -9.14 -6.69 -6.06
CA THR A 296 -8.19 -6.81 -4.94
C THR A 296 -7.00 -5.88 -5.15
N PHE A 297 -6.56 -5.73 -6.40
CA PHE A 297 -5.48 -4.81 -6.75
C PHE A 297 -5.80 -3.37 -6.34
N PHE A 298 -6.99 -2.85 -6.68
CA PHE A 298 -7.37 -1.48 -6.36
C PHE A 298 -7.50 -1.27 -4.85
N LYS A 299 -8.10 -2.23 -4.14
CA LYS A 299 -8.22 -2.21 -2.68
C LYS A 299 -6.86 -2.19 -1.98
N ASN A 300 -5.86 -2.87 -2.54
CA ASN A 300 -4.49 -2.91 -2.00
C ASN A 300 -3.58 -1.79 -2.54
N THR A 301 -4.10 -1.00 -3.48
CA THR A 301 -3.34 0.04 -4.17
C THR A 301 -3.73 1.43 -3.71
N PHE A 302 -5.02 1.70 -3.58
CA PHE A 302 -5.52 3.05 -3.30
C PHE A 302 -6.23 3.16 -1.97
N LEU A 303 -5.90 4.24 -1.27
CA LEU A 303 -6.69 4.80 -0.20
C LEU A 303 -7.02 6.25 -0.56
N PHE A 304 -8.30 6.58 -0.53
CA PHE A 304 -8.80 7.92 -0.83
C PHE A 304 -9.27 8.58 0.45
N LYS A 305 -8.67 9.72 0.79
CA LYS A 305 -9.10 10.56 1.90
C LYS A 305 -9.71 11.85 1.35
N GLN A 306 -10.90 12.21 1.81
CA GLN A 306 -11.61 13.39 1.33
C GLN A 306 -11.84 14.41 2.44
N LYS A 307 -11.54 15.69 2.17
CA LYS A 307 -11.77 16.82 3.09
C LYS A 307 -12.34 18.02 2.36
N GLU A 308 -13.02 18.90 3.09
CA GLU A 308 -13.58 20.15 2.53
C GLU A 308 -12.52 21.23 2.29
N SER A 309 -11.35 21.12 2.91
CA SER A 309 -10.27 22.11 2.83
C SER A 309 -9.04 21.56 2.10
N LEU A 310 -8.60 22.26 1.04
CA LEU A 310 -7.36 21.97 0.32
C LEU A 310 -6.15 22.07 1.25
N ASP A 311 -6.07 23.14 2.05
CA ASP A 311 -4.98 23.35 3.03
C ASP A 311 -4.89 22.23 4.05
N ALA A 312 -6.01 21.59 4.41
CA ALA A 312 -6.02 20.43 5.30
C ALA A 312 -5.52 19.14 4.61
N MET A 313 -5.64 19.03 3.28
CA MET A 313 -5.09 17.92 2.50
C MET A 313 -3.60 18.12 2.22
N LEU A 314 -3.21 19.33 1.82
CA LEU A 314 -1.81 19.69 1.60
C LEU A 314 -0.99 19.55 2.88
N TRP A 315 -1.54 19.97 4.02
CA TRP A 315 -0.91 19.76 5.32
C TRP A 315 -0.65 18.29 5.63
N GLU A 316 -1.65 17.43 5.44
CA GLU A 316 -1.48 16.00 5.72
C GLU A 316 -0.44 15.36 4.78
N ARG A 317 -0.40 15.78 3.51
CA ARG A 317 0.66 15.38 2.58
C ARG A 317 2.04 15.80 3.10
N GLU A 318 2.20 17.06 3.51
CA GLU A 318 3.46 17.58 4.07
C GLU A 318 3.90 16.80 5.32
N CYS A 319 2.96 16.43 6.20
CA CYS A 319 3.26 15.60 7.36
C CYS A 319 3.79 14.20 6.97
N TYR A 320 3.18 13.53 5.98
CA TYR A 320 3.69 12.24 5.50
C TYR A 320 5.10 12.39 4.92
N GLU A 321 5.32 13.38 4.05
CA GLU A 321 6.63 13.65 3.46
C GLU A 321 7.68 13.95 4.54
N THR A 322 7.33 14.74 5.55
CA THR A 322 8.21 15.09 6.68
C THR A 322 8.60 13.85 7.47
N ILE A 323 7.64 13.04 7.92
CA ILE A 323 7.89 11.82 8.70
C ILE A 323 8.70 10.80 7.89
N GLY A 324 8.33 10.59 6.63
CA GLY A 324 9.03 9.67 5.73
C GLY A 324 10.50 10.05 5.49
N ASN A 325 10.84 11.34 5.60
CA ASN A 325 12.19 11.84 5.44
C ASN A 325 12.98 11.94 6.77
N SER A 326 12.31 12.04 7.92
CA SER A 326 12.97 12.23 9.22
C SER A 326 13.06 10.97 10.09
N VAL A 327 12.28 9.93 9.78
CA VAL A 327 12.18 8.73 10.61
C VAL A 327 12.40 7.45 9.78
N ASP A 328 13.65 7.01 9.66
CA ASP A 328 14.05 5.85 8.83
C ASP A 328 13.39 4.51 9.22
N SER A 329 13.00 4.38 10.49
CA SER A 329 12.40 3.18 11.08
C SER A 329 10.94 2.99 10.69
N VAL A 330 10.29 4.01 10.14
CA VAL A 330 8.88 3.93 9.76
C VAL A 330 8.69 3.97 8.25
N THR A 331 7.48 3.62 7.82
CA THR A 331 6.98 3.89 6.47
C THR A 331 5.69 4.69 6.55
N VAL A 332 5.47 5.56 5.58
CA VAL A 332 4.23 6.37 5.46
C VAL A 332 3.51 6.04 4.15
N PRO A 333 2.19 6.26 4.05
CA PRO A 333 1.48 6.20 2.78
C PRO A 333 2.14 7.11 1.74
N LYS A 334 2.55 6.55 0.60
CA LYS A 334 3.01 7.35 -0.53
C LYS A 334 1.81 8.10 -1.11
N VAL A 335 1.86 9.43 -1.09
CA VAL A 335 0.86 10.27 -1.75
C VAL A 335 1.03 10.14 -3.26
N LEU A 336 -0.06 9.79 -3.95
CA LEU A 336 -0.09 9.59 -5.40
C LEU A 336 -0.65 10.82 -6.11
N TYR A 337 -1.65 11.45 -5.50
CA TYR A 337 -2.33 12.61 -6.05
C TYR A 337 -3.05 13.39 -4.96
N CYS A 338 -3.09 14.70 -5.11
CA CYS A 338 -3.94 15.59 -4.33
C CYS A 338 -4.71 16.47 -5.32
N SER A 339 -6.04 16.44 -5.27
CA SER A 339 -6.83 17.29 -6.16
C SER A 339 -6.64 18.76 -5.80
N THR A 340 -6.53 19.62 -6.82
CA THR A 340 -6.49 21.08 -6.67
C THR A 340 -7.86 21.71 -6.80
N GLU A 341 -8.81 20.97 -7.36
CA GLU A 341 -10.21 21.35 -7.50
C GLU A 341 -11.08 20.41 -6.64
N PRO A 342 -12.15 20.93 -6.01
CA PRO A 342 -13.05 20.12 -5.20
C PRO A 342 -14.05 19.37 -6.09
N GLU A 343 -14.21 18.07 -5.85
CA GLU A 343 -15.25 17.23 -6.44
C GLU A 343 -16.39 17.09 -5.43
N ASN A 344 -17.60 17.55 -5.77
CA ASN A 344 -18.75 17.59 -4.85
C ASN A 344 -18.43 18.31 -3.53
N GLY A 345 -17.67 19.41 -3.60
CA GLY A 345 -17.29 20.22 -2.44
C GLY A 345 -16.16 19.63 -1.60
N LYS A 346 -15.50 18.55 -2.03
CA LYS A 346 -14.40 17.92 -1.30
C LYS A 346 -13.16 17.75 -2.16
N TYR A 347 -12.01 18.02 -1.57
CA TYR A 347 -10.69 17.69 -2.12
C TYR A 347 -10.36 16.24 -1.80
N THR A 348 -9.64 15.59 -2.71
CA THR A 348 -9.28 14.18 -2.62
C THR A 348 -7.77 14.02 -2.55
N LEU A 349 -7.29 13.35 -1.51
CA LEU A 349 -5.93 12.86 -1.38
C LEU A 349 -5.93 11.35 -1.64
N ALA A 350 -5.32 10.93 -2.75
CA ALA A 350 -5.14 9.52 -3.08
C ALA A 350 -3.74 9.08 -2.67
N MET A 351 -3.67 7.97 -1.95
CA MET A 351 -2.44 7.47 -1.34
C MET A 351 -2.31 5.96 -1.52
N ARG A 352 -1.10 5.44 -1.36
CA ARG A 352 -0.87 4.01 -1.26
C ARG A 352 -1.40 3.46 0.05
N VAL A 353 -2.08 2.32 -0.03
CA VAL A 353 -2.36 1.48 1.13
C VAL A 353 -1.05 0.89 1.64
N LEU A 354 -0.80 0.99 2.95
CA LEU A 354 0.27 0.28 3.61
C LEU A 354 -0.12 -1.18 3.84
N SER A 355 0.77 -2.11 3.54
CA SER A 355 0.56 -3.53 3.77
C SER A 355 0.84 -3.88 5.23
N GLY A 356 -0.10 -4.56 5.89
CA GLY A 356 0.04 -5.02 7.27
C GLY A 356 -1.29 -5.10 8.00
N GLU A 357 -1.23 -5.49 9.27
CA GLU A 357 -2.37 -5.41 10.20
C GLU A 357 -2.20 -4.18 11.09
N THR A 358 -3.28 -3.61 11.62
CA THR A 358 -3.11 -2.54 12.62
C THR A 358 -2.47 -3.09 13.89
N LEU A 359 -1.78 -2.24 14.66
CA LEU A 359 -1.27 -2.63 15.98
C LEU A 359 -2.42 -3.06 16.90
N TYR A 360 -3.59 -2.42 16.80
CA TYR A 360 -4.79 -2.82 17.53
C TYR A 360 -5.15 -4.31 17.31
N GLU A 361 -5.16 -4.77 16.05
CA GLU A 361 -5.47 -6.17 15.72
C GLU A 361 -4.38 -7.15 16.21
N LYS A 362 -3.11 -6.73 16.23
CA LYS A 362 -2.02 -7.54 16.85
C LYS A 362 -2.21 -7.67 18.36
N LEU A 363 -2.49 -6.56 19.04
CA LEU A 363 -2.67 -6.52 20.48
C LEU A 363 -3.90 -7.33 20.94
N LYS A 364 -5.00 -7.30 20.19
CA LYS A 364 -6.17 -8.17 20.45
C LYS A 364 -5.86 -9.66 20.36
N LYS A 365 -4.82 -10.04 19.61
CA LYS A 365 -4.32 -11.42 19.50
C LYS A 365 -3.21 -11.71 20.53
N GLU A 366 -3.03 -10.84 21.52
CA GLU A 366 -1.96 -10.89 22.52
C GLU A 366 -0.56 -10.95 21.90
N ASN A 367 -0.39 -10.40 20.69
CA ASN A 367 0.92 -10.24 20.06
C ASN A 367 1.47 -8.85 20.34
N TYR A 368 2.48 -8.79 21.20
CA TYR A 368 3.14 -7.57 21.66
C TYR A 368 4.49 -7.31 20.98
N GLU A 369 4.92 -8.14 20.02
CA GLU A 369 6.29 -8.13 19.46
C GLU A 369 6.65 -6.78 18.82
N ALA A 370 5.68 -6.09 18.21
CA ALA A 370 5.89 -4.82 17.53
C ALA A 370 5.94 -3.60 18.48
N MET A 371 5.55 -3.74 19.75
CA MET A 371 5.45 -2.62 20.68
C MET A 371 6.77 -1.86 20.89
N PRO A 372 7.93 -2.51 21.11
CA PRO A 372 9.20 -1.80 21.28
C PRO A 372 9.56 -0.93 20.07
N GLU A 373 9.29 -1.40 18.86
CA GLU A 373 9.53 -0.64 17.63
C GLU A 373 8.58 0.55 17.49
N VAL A 374 7.30 0.38 17.82
CA VAL A 374 6.30 1.47 17.84
C VAL A 374 6.67 2.54 18.87
N ILE A 375 7.09 2.15 20.07
CA ILE A 375 7.54 3.08 21.11
C ILE A 375 8.76 3.87 20.65
N SER A 376 9.75 3.20 20.05
CA SER A 376 10.93 3.83 19.49
C SER A 376 10.58 4.81 18.35
N ALA A 377 9.67 4.41 17.46
CA ALA A 377 9.19 5.24 16.36
C ALA A 377 8.45 6.49 16.87
N LEU A 378 7.55 6.35 17.84
CA LEU A 378 6.84 7.48 18.44
C LEU A 378 7.80 8.47 19.12
N ALA A 379 8.76 7.97 19.89
CA ALA A 379 9.79 8.81 20.51
C ALA A 379 10.60 9.59 19.47
N GLN A 380 11.02 8.93 18.39
CA GLN A 380 11.75 9.58 17.30
C GLN A 380 10.89 10.63 16.58
N ILE A 381 9.61 10.33 16.30
CA ILE A 381 8.68 11.30 15.69
C ILE A 381 8.57 12.55 16.58
N HIS A 382 8.29 12.39 17.87
CA HIS A 382 8.15 13.54 18.77
C HIS A 382 9.43 14.35 18.93
N ALA A 383 10.60 13.71 18.86
CA ALA A 383 11.88 14.40 19.00
C ALA A 383 12.31 15.15 17.73
N THR A 384 11.82 14.74 16.55
CA THR A 384 12.35 15.22 15.26
C THR A 384 11.34 15.97 14.39
N PHE A 385 10.04 15.82 14.64
CA PHE A 385 9.02 16.50 13.84
C PHE A 385 9.02 18.01 14.16
N PRO A 386 9.06 18.90 13.14
CA PRO A 386 9.11 20.35 13.34
C PRO A 386 7.83 20.88 13.98
N THR A 387 7.97 21.72 15.00
CA THR A 387 6.84 22.24 15.80
C THR A 387 6.70 23.76 15.79
N GLU A 388 7.61 24.48 15.14
CA GLU A 388 7.75 25.93 15.23
C GLU A 388 6.52 26.69 14.70
N LYS A 389 5.76 26.07 13.79
CA LYS A 389 4.56 26.64 13.17
C LYS A 389 3.25 26.09 13.75
N LEU A 390 3.32 25.25 14.76
CA LEU A 390 2.17 24.55 15.31
C LEU A 390 1.67 25.24 16.57
N ASN A 391 0.35 25.27 16.74
CA ASN A 391 -0.25 25.85 17.93
C ASN A 391 -0.37 24.79 19.03
N PRO A 392 -0.06 25.12 20.30
CA PRO A 392 -0.37 24.23 21.40
C PRO A 392 -1.88 24.04 21.53
N ILE A 393 -2.31 22.79 21.75
CA ILE A 393 -3.71 22.54 22.13
C ILE A 393 -4.02 23.24 23.46
N ASN A 394 -5.19 23.87 23.54
CA ASN A 394 -5.73 24.30 24.83
C ASN A 394 -6.37 23.09 25.54
N LEU A 395 -5.69 22.58 26.57
CA LEU A 395 -6.11 21.40 27.33
C LEU A 395 -7.46 21.61 28.03
N GLU A 396 -7.70 22.80 28.60
CA GLU A 396 -8.93 23.14 29.30
C GLU A 396 -10.12 23.24 28.34
N ASP A 397 -9.95 23.95 27.22
CA ASP A 397 -10.98 24.06 26.20
C ASP A 397 -11.32 22.69 25.62
N ARG A 398 -10.30 21.84 25.40
CA ARG A 398 -10.51 20.48 24.91
C ARG A 398 -11.37 19.64 25.85
N VAL A 399 -11.10 19.70 27.16
CA VAL A 399 -11.89 19.01 28.17
C VAL A 399 -13.29 19.61 28.29
N LYS A 400 -13.41 20.95 28.31
CA LYS A 400 -14.70 21.64 28.41
C LYS A 400 -15.64 21.27 27.27
N THR A 401 -15.18 21.39 26.02
CA THR A 401 -15.95 20.95 24.84
C THR A 401 -16.20 19.45 24.90
N GLY A 402 -15.24 18.68 25.39
CA GLY A 402 -15.37 17.24 25.47
C GLY A 402 -16.48 16.77 26.42
N LEU A 403 -16.55 17.37 27.61
CA LEU A 403 -17.57 17.06 28.62
C LEU A 403 -18.98 17.40 28.15
N GLN A 404 -19.14 18.48 27.39
CA GLN A 404 -20.42 18.85 26.78
C GLN A 404 -20.94 17.77 25.82
N ALA A 405 -20.05 17.09 25.09
CA ALA A 405 -20.43 16.02 24.16
C ALA A 405 -20.84 14.71 24.85
N MET A 406 -20.54 14.53 26.14
CA MET A 406 -20.87 13.29 26.88
C MET A 406 -22.32 13.26 27.40
N ASN A 407 -23.07 14.36 27.29
CA ASN A 407 -24.43 14.50 27.84
C ASN A 407 -24.53 14.16 29.35
N LEU A 408 -23.51 14.54 30.13
CA LEU A 408 -23.50 14.35 31.58
C LEU A 408 -24.32 15.45 32.29
N PRO A 409 -24.87 15.19 33.50
CA PRO A 409 -25.48 16.22 34.33
C PRO A 409 -24.55 17.42 34.58
N ASP A 410 -25.07 18.65 34.48
CA ASP A 410 -24.31 19.90 34.65
C ASP A 410 -23.49 19.96 35.95
N GLY A 411 -24.03 19.40 37.04
CA GLY A 411 -23.34 19.32 38.32
C GLY A 411 -22.04 18.51 38.23
N ILE A 412 -22.06 17.39 37.51
CA ILE A 412 -20.89 16.52 37.30
C ILE A 412 -19.89 17.21 36.37
N VAL A 413 -20.36 17.80 35.27
CA VAL A 413 -19.50 18.57 34.33
C VAL A 413 -18.76 19.68 35.08
N ARG A 414 -19.47 20.44 35.93
CA ARG A 414 -18.87 21.50 36.75
C ARG A 414 -17.84 20.96 37.74
N GLN A 415 -18.13 19.83 38.40
CA GLN A 415 -17.19 19.21 39.34
C GLN A 415 -15.93 18.73 38.64
N ILE A 416 -16.03 18.06 37.49
CA ILE A 416 -14.85 17.64 36.71
C ILE A 416 -14.02 18.85 36.32
N PHE A 417 -14.65 19.87 35.72
CA PHE A 417 -13.93 21.04 35.20
C PHE A 417 -13.27 21.88 36.30
N THR A 418 -13.96 22.14 37.42
CA THR A 418 -13.43 22.97 38.52
C THR A 418 -12.25 22.31 39.23
N ASN A 419 -12.18 20.98 39.24
CA ASN A 419 -11.11 20.23 39.88
C ASN A 419 -10.02 19.77 38.89
N TYR A 420 -10.04 20.28 37.66
CA TYR A 420 -9.12 19.85 36.59
C TYR A 420 -7.74 20.54 36.62
N ALA A 421 -7.60 21.63 37.38
CA ALA A 421 -6.40 22.46 37.39
C ALA A 421 -5.07 21.70 37.62
N PRO A 422 -4.95 20.73 38.56
CA PRO A 422 -3.68 20.01 38.77
C PRO A 422 -3.22 19.20 37.54
N VAL A 423 -4.17 18.72 36.74
CA VAL A 423 -3.88 17.98 35.51
C VAL A 423 -3.25 18.91 34.47
N VAL A 424 -3.83 20.11 34.30
CA VAL A 424 -3.34 21.13 33.38
C VAL A 424 -1.98 21.64 33.81
N GLU A 425 -1.78 21.86 35.11
CA GLU A 425 -0.50 22.32 35.66
C GLU A 425 0.64 21.33 35.36
N SER A 426 0.44 20.04 35.65
CA SER A 426 1.42 18.99 35.37
C SER A 426 1.74 18.88 33.87
N LEU A 427 0.71 18.90 33.01
CA LEU A 427 0.90 18.73 31.58
C LEU A 427 1.52 19.96 30.89
N ASN A 428 1.18 21.17 31.33
CA ASN A 428 1.81 22.40 30.80
C ASN A 428 3.31 22.48 31.14
N ALA A 429 3.73 21.88 32.26
CA ALA A 429 5.13 21.81 32.65
C ALA A 429 5.93 20.69 31.96
N SER A 430 5.25 19.80 31.21
CA SER A 430 5.89 18.67 30.51
C SER A 430 6.46 19.06 29.14
N ALA A 431 7.17 18.14 28.48
CA ALA A 431 7.63 18.35 27.10
C ALA A 431 6.45 18.32 26.10
N TRP A 432 6.49 19.20 25.10
CA TRP A 432 5.49 19.28 24.04
C TRP A 432 6.10 18.87 22.69
N ALA A 433 5.35 18.14 21.89
CA ALA A 433 5.70 17.81 20.51
C ALA A 433 4.48 17.85 19.60
N TRP A 434 4.68 17.57 18.31
CA TRP A 434 3.56 17.38 17.38
C TRP A 434 2.62 16.28 17.86
N ASN A 435 1.32 16.59 17.93
CA ASN A 435 0.28 15.66 18.38
C ASN A 435 -0.02 14.65 17.28
N LYS A 436 0.55 13.45 17.33
CA LYS A 436 0.40 12.39 16.33
C LYS A 436 -0.99 11.72 16.38
N ASP A 437 -1.69 11.79 17.51
CA ASP A 437 -2.85 10.93 17.81
C ASP A 437 -2.48 9.45 17.73
N ALA A 438 -1.53 9.04 18.57
CA ALA A 438 -0.80 7.79 18.49
C ALA A 438 -1.55 6.53 19.01
N HIS A 439 -2.86 6.41 18.77
CA HIS A 439 -3.61 5.22 19.19
C HIS A 439 -3.29 3.98 18.34
N PRO A 440 -3.48 2.73 18.83
CA PRO A 440 -3.08 1.50 18.15
C PRO A 440 -3.63 1.29 16.72
N GLU A 441 -4.79 1.86 16.40
CA GLU A 441 -5.34 1.77 15.03
C GLU A 441 -4.56 2.61 13.98
N ASN A 442 -3.76 3.59 14.42
CA ASN A 442 -2.97 4.47 13.54
C ASN A 442 -1.56 3.95 13.21
N TRP A 443 -1.29 2.69 13.59
CA TRP A 443 -0.02 2.00 13.34
C TRP A 443 -0.27 0.75 12.51
N ILE A 444 0.42 0.59 11.39
CA ILE A 444 0.35 -0.59 10.52
C ILE A 444 1.59 -1.45 10.73
N ILE A 445 1.42 -2.68 11.19
CA ILE A 445 2.49 -3.65 11.44
C ILE A 445 2.69 -4.48 10.17
N GLY A 446 3.67 -4.06 9.37
CA GLY A 446 4.11 -4.73 8.15
C GLY A 446 5.58 -5.14 8.25
N GLU A 447 6.32 -5.01 7.15
CA GLU A 447 7.78 -5.20 7.14
C GLU A 447 8.51 -4.06 7.88
N LYS A 448 7.97 -2.85 7.80
CA LYS A 448 8.32 -1.70 8.64
C LYS A 448 7.08 -1.24 9.38
N ILE A 449 7.27 -0.51 10.48
CA ILE A 449 6.18 0.16 11.19
C ILE A 449 5.59 1.25 10.29
N GLY A 450 4.35 1.08 9.90
CA GLY A 450 3.59 2.03 9.12
C GLY A 450 2.89 3.06 10.00
N VAL A 451 2.96 4.33 9.61
CA VAL A 451 2.33 5.44 10.32
C VAL A 451 1.26 6.07 9.44
N ILE A 452 0.02 6.10 9.92
CA ILE A 452 -1.12 6.67 9.20
C ILE A 452 -1.81 7.76 10.03
N ASP A 453 -2.69 8.52 9.36
CA ASP A 453 -3.48 9.60 9.94
C ASP A 453 -2.61 10.70 10.57
N CYS A 454 -1.89 11.42 9.72
CA CYS A 454 -0.92 12.45 10.10
C CYS A 454 -1.46 13.88 9.90
N GLU A 455 -2.73 14.12 10.26
CA GLU A 455 -3.43 15.38 9.91
C GLU A 455 -3.42 16.48 10.98
N SER A 456 -2.82 16.22 12.14
CA SER A 456 -2.84 17.14 13.28
C SER A 456 -2.05 18.42 13.00
N LYS A 457 -2.64 19.57 13.37
CA LYS A 457 -2.06 20.92 13.22
C LYS A 457 -1.60 21.52 14.54
N ASN A 458 -1.51 20.71 15.59
CA ASN A 458 -1.25 21.19 16.94
C ASN A 458 -0.08 20.45 17.58
N THR A 459 0.50 21.06 18.61
CA THR A 459 1.34 20.37 19.58
C THR A 459 0.53 19.92 20.79
N SER A 460 0.97 18.84 21.42
CA SER A 460 0.43 18.32 22.68
C SER A 460 1.58 17.88 23.60
N PRO A 461 1.32 17.76 24.91
CA PRO A 461 2.22 17.07 25.83
C PRO A 461 2.59 15.68 25.29
N VAL A 462 3.88 15.36 25.20
CA VAL A 462 4.35 14.12 24.55
C VAL A 462 3.78 12.85 25.19
N LEU A 463 3.54 12.90 26.50
CA LEU A 463 2.97 11.77 27.25
C LEU A 463 1.47 11.58 26.99
N CYS A 464 0.77 12.56 26.40
CA CYS A 464 -0.61 12.39 25.95
C CYS A 464 -0.72 11.38 24.81
N ASP A 465 0.21 11.39 23.85
CA ASP A 465 0.23 10.39 22.78
C ASP A 465 0.66 9.02 23.29
N LEU A 466 1.57 8.96 24.27
CA LEU A 466 1.92 7.70 24.92
C LEU A 466 0.74 7.11 25.71
N ALA A 467 -0.01 7.93 26.44
CA ALA A 467 -1.26 7.52 27.08
C ALA A 467 -2.32 7.08 26.06
N ASN A 468 -2.38 7.76 24.91
CA ASN A 468 -3.26 7.38 23.79
C ASN A 468 -2.96 5.97 23.26
N LEU A 469 -1.68 5.57 23.26
CA LEU A 469 -1.20 4.28 22.82
C LEU A 469 -1.43 3.18 23.87
N LEU A 470 -0.99 3.43 25.11
CA LEU A 470 -0.91 2.42 26.18
C LEU A 470 -2.25 2.22 26.94
N GLU A 471 -3.15 3.20 26.92
CA GLU A 471 -4.42 3.14 27.64
C GLU A 471 -5.65 2.93 26.73
N TYR A 472 -5.44 2.77 25.41
CA TYR A 472 -6.53 2.64 24.43
C TYR A 472 -7.51 1.50 24.76
N ASP A 473 -6.99 0.36 25.21
CA ASP A 473 -7.73 -0.82 25.64
C ASP A 473 -6.97 -1.50 26.80
N ASP A 474 -7.48 -2.61 27.33
CA ASP A 474 -6.86 -3.33 28.46
C ASP A 474 -5.79 -4.35 28.02
N PHE A 475 -4.88 -3.91 27.15
CA PHE A 475 -3.85 -4.78 26.56
C PHE A 475 -2.63 -5.03 27.46
N PHE A 476 -2.32 -4.10 28.36
CA PHE A 476 -1.04 -4.10 29.08
C PHE A 476 -1.22 -4.08 30.59
N THR A 477 -0.38 -4.84 31.30
CA THR A 477 -0.24 -4.74 32.76
C THR A 477 0.46 -3.44 33.14
N ASP A 478 0.36 -3.04 34.41
CA ASP A 478 1.00 -1.82 34.90
C ASP A 478 2.55 -1.91 34.81
N GLU A 479 3.13 -3.10 34.97
CA GLU A 479 4.57 -3.36 34.79
C GLU A 479 5.01 -3.19 33.33
N GLN A 480 4.22 -3.73 32.39
CA GLN A 480 4.51 -3.58 30.96
C GLN A 480 4.44 -2.10 30.55
N LYS A 481 3.40 -1.39 30.99
CA LYS A 481 3.25 0.06 30.74
C LYS A 481 4.46 0.82 31.26
N LYS A 482 4.90 0.56 32.50
CA LYS A 482 6.10 1.17 33.06
C LYS A 482 7.33 0.92 32.18
N GLY A 483 7.56 -0.33 31.76
CA GLY A 483 8.67 -0.67 30.88
C GLY A 483 8.64 0.08 29.53
N TYR A 484 7.45 0.24 28.95
CA TYR A 484 7.29 1.02 27.71
C TYR A 484 7.48 2.53 27.92
N ILE A 485 7.04 3.07 29.06
CA ILE A 485 7.25 4.48 29.42
C ILE A 485 8.74 4.77 29.61
N ASP A 486 9.45 3.95 30.37
CA ASP A 486 10.88 4.10 30.61
C ASP A 486 11.66 4.04 29.27
N SER A 487 11.32 3.06 28.42
CA SER A 487 11.88 2.93 27.07
C SER A 487 11.59 4.16 26.20
N TYR A 488 10.35 4.65 26.19
CA TYR A 488 9.97 5.86 25.44
C TYR A 488 10.82 7.07 25.86
N ILE A 489 10.95 7.33 27.16
CA ILE A 489 11.69 8.47 27.70
C ILE A 489 13.16 8.38 27.30
N GLN A 490 13.77 7.19 27.47
CA GLN A 490 15.14 6.96 27.07
C GLN A 490 15.35 7.30 25.58
N ARG A 491 14.51 6.75 24.68
CA ARG A 491 14.63 6.97 23.23
C ARG A 491 14.36 8.43 22.84
N TYR A 492 13.42 9.10 23.50
CA TYR A 492 13.11 10.50 23.24
C TYR A 492 14.29 11.40 23.62
N ASN A 493 14.88 11.17 24.80
CA ASN A 493 16.05 11.89 25.28
C ASN A 493 17.31 11.63 24.41
N GLU A 494 17.53 10.38 23.98
CA GLU A 494 18.61 10.01 23.03
C GLU A 494 18.52 10.75 21.68
N LYS A 495 17.31 11.19 21.28
CA LYS A 495 17.06 11.92 20.03
C LYS A 495 17.06 13.44 20.20
N GLY A 496 17.44 13.95 21.38
CA GLY A 496 17.56 15.38 21.65
C GLY A 496 16.33 16.00 22.33
N GLY A 497 15.29 15.21 22.60
CA GLY A 497 14.21 15.62 23.48
C GLY A 497 14.67 15.72 24.94
N THR A 498 13.83 16.26 25.82
CA THR A 498 14.11 16.27 27.27
C THR A 498 12.83 16.04 28.07
N ILE A 499 12.77 14.91 28.76
CA ILE A 499 11.77 14.61 29.78
C ILE A 499 12.49 14.36 31.10
N ASP A 500 12.01 15.01 32.17
CA ASP A 500 12.47 14.78 33.53
C ASP A 500 11.98 13.40 34.02
N GLU A 501 12.89 12.43 34.08
CA GLU A 501 12.59 11.06 34.51
C GLU A 501 11.96 10.99 35.90
N THR A 502 12.26 11.93 36.79
CA THR A 502 11.72 11.93 38.17
C THR A 502 10.24 12.32 38.22
N LYS A 503 9.76 13.03 37.21
CA LYS A 503 8.38 13.53 37.09
C LYS A 503 7.57 12.81 36.02
N SER A 504 8.22 12.01 35.19
CA SER A 504 7.61 11.40 34.00
C SER A 504 6.38 10.54 34.32
N LEU A 505 6.41 9.73 35.38
CA LEU A 505 5.26 8.91 35.80
C LEU A 505 4.10 9.77 36.31
N ARG A 506 4.37 10.84 37.05
CA ARG A 506 3.37 11.83 37.47
C ARG A 506 2.70 12.47 36.25
N ASP A 507 3.51 12.92 35.31
CA ASP A 507 3.02 13.60 34.11
C ASP A 507 2.28 12.62 33.19
N TYR A 508 2.71 11.36 33.12
CA TYR A 508 2.03 10.28 32.42
C TYR A 508 0.65 10.01 33.03
N HIS A 509 0.52 9.86 34.35
CA HIS A 509 -0.78 9.63 34.97
C HIS A 509 -1.74 10.81 34.76
N ASN A 510 -1.26 12.06 34.80
CA ASN A 510 -2.05 13.22 34.43
C ASN A 510 -2.45 13.20 32.94
N ALA A 511 -1.57 12.73 32.06
CA ALA A 511 -1.87 12.53 30.65
C ALA A 511 -2.96 11.46 30.45
N VAL A 512 -2.95 10.37 31.24
CA VAL A 512 -4.01 9.35 31.25
C VAL A 512 -5.34 9.98 31.64
N ILE A 513 -5.40 10.76 32.72
CA ILE A 513 -6.64 11.45 33.14
C ILE A 513 -7.18 12.32 32.00
N HIS A 514 -6.33 13.16 31.39
CA HIS A 514 -6.71 14.01 30.26
C HIS A 514 -7.23 13.20 29.06
N ARG A 515 -6.50 12.18 28.63
CA ARG A 515 -6.85 11.38 27.45
C ARG A 515 -8.09 10.55 27.66
N MET A 516 -8.31 10.00 28.84
CA MET A 516 -9.51 9.21 29.14
C MET A 516 -10.80 10.04 29.07
N ILE A 517 -10.76 11.28 29.55
CA ILE A 517 -11.87 12.24 29.36
C ILE A 517 -12.05 12.52 27.86
N CYS A 518 -10.97 12.77 27.12
CA CYS A 518 -11.04 13.01 25.68
C CYS A 518 -11.61 11.80 24.89
N PHE A 519 -11.24 10.56 25.28
CA PHE A 519 -11.77 9.34 24.68
C PHE A 519 -13.25 9.15 24.97
N ALA A 520 -13.67 9.25 26.23
CA ALA A 520 -15.09 9.14 26.58
C ALA A 520 -15.94 10.17 25.82
N SER A 521 -15.39 11.35 25.52
CA SER A 521 -16.02 12.38 24.72
C SER A 521 -16.09 12.01 23.24
N ALA A 522 -14.95 11.65 22.64
CA ALA A 522 -14.89 11.27 21.24
C ALA A 522 -15.72 10.01 20.93
N TRP A 523 -15.85 9.10 21.89
CA TRP A 523 -16.69 7.90 21.81
C TRP A 523 -18.14 8.15 22.23
N SER A 524 -18.51 9.37 22.62
CA SER A 524 -19.91 9.78 22.80
C SER A 524 -20.53 10.35 21.52
N ASP A 525 -19.73 10.51 20.45
CA ASP A 525 -20.22 10.93 19.14
C ASP A 525 -21.30 9.95 18.63
N SER A 526 -22.44 10.47 18.18
CA SER A 526 -23.56 9.68 17.70
C SER A 526 -23.24 8.91 16.41
N THR A 527 -22.18 9.32 15.70
CA THR A 527 -21.69 8.63 14.50
C THR A 527 -20.82 7.41 14.82
N ARG A 528 -20.52 7.14 16.09
CA ARG A 528 -19.63 6.05 16.55
C ARG A 528 -20.28 5.10 17.57
N PRO A 529 -21.47 4.54 17.28
CA PRO A 529 -22.22 3.75 18.26
C PRO A 529 -21.46 2.51 18.74
N SER A 530 -20.59 1.94 17.90
CA SER A 530 -19.77 0.76 18.25
C SER A 530 -18.77 1.02 19.39
N LEU A 531 -18.41 2.29 19.63
CA LEU A 531 -17.47 2.69 20.68
C LEU A 531 -18.15 3.14 21.98
N HIS A 532 -19.48 3.25 22.02
CA HIS A 532 -20.21 3.77 23.17
C HIS A 532 -20.00 2.93 24.45
N SER A 533 -19.80 1.62 24.29
CA SER A 533 -19.52 0.69 25.40
C SER A 533 -18.14 0.89 26.03
N LYS A 534 -17.20 1.57 25.35
CA LYS A 534 -15.86 1.82 25.87
C LYS A 534 -15.77 3.08 26.75
N ARG A 535 -16.80 3.91 26.76
CA ARG A 535 -16.79 5.23 27.44
C ARG A 535 -16.62 5.12 28.95
N SER A 536 -17.38 4.24 29.60
CA SER A 536 -17.30 4.04 31.06
C SER A 536 -15.94 3.48 31.46
N LEU A 537 -15.40 2.53 30.68
CA LEU A 537 -14.07 1.99 30.89
C LEU A 537 -12.99 3.09 30.83
N ALA A 538 -13.03 3.99 29.84
CA ALA A 538 -12.09 5.11 29.77
C ALA A 538 -12.13 5.96 31.06
N LEU A 539 -13.31 6.37 31.51
CA LEU A 539 -13.44 7.18 32.72
C LEU A 539 -12.92 6.45 33.98
N ARG A 540 -13.15 5.13 34.08
CA ARG A 540 -12.58 4.30 35.16
C ARG A 540 -11.05 4.24 35.11
N LYS A 541 -10.44 4.18 33.93
CA LYS A 541 -8.97 4.29 33.77
C LYS A 541 -8.45 5.65 34.24
N GLY A 542 -9.17 6.73 33.93
CA GLY A 542 -8.86 8.07 34.44
C GLY A 542 -8.87 8.11 35.97
N ALA A 543 -9.88 7.52 36.60
CA ALA A 543 -9.94 7.37 38.06
C ALA A 543 -8.77 6.52 38.61
N LYS A 544 -8.48 5.36 37.99
CA LYS A 544 -7.34 4.50 38.38
C LYS A 544 -6.00 5.25 38.32
N ALA A 545 -5.82 6.15 37.35
CA ALA A 545 -4.61 6.97 37.25
C ALA A 545 -4.47 7.96 38.42
N ILE A 546 -5.58 8.46 38.97
CA ILE A 546 -5.58 9.27 40.21
C ILE A 546 -5.15 8.40 41.39
N THR A 547 -5.69 7.17 41.51
CA THR A 547 -5.26 6.22 42.53
C THR A 547 -3.75 5.90 42.40
N ALA A 548 -3.24 5.78 41.18
CA ALA A 548 -1.82 5.56 40.94
C ALA A 548 -0.98 6.76 41.41
N LEU A 549 -1.36 8.00 41.07
CA LEU A 549 -0.71 9.22 41.56
C LEU A 549 -0.67 9.27 43.09
N LYS A 550 -1.79 8.91 43.74
CA LYS A 550 -1.88 8.82 45.20
C LYS A 550 -0.87 7.86 45.80
N ASN A 551 -0.53 6.78 45.10
CA ASN A 551 0.38 5.74 45.60
C ASN A 551 1.85 5.98 45.23
N THR A 552 2.14 6.62 44.09
CA THR A 552 3.52 6.74 43.57
C THR A 552 4.10 8.16 43.70
N HIS A 553 3.25 9.19 43.80
CA HIS A 553 3.66 10.59 43.87
C HIS A 553 2.93 11.33 45.01
N HIS A 554 3.09 10.82 46.24
CA HIS A 554 2.40 11.31 47.44
C HIS A 554 2.49 12.82 47.65
N GLU A 555 3.65 13.44 47.43
CA GLU A 555 3.83 14.89 47.63
C GLU A 555 2.97 15.71 46.66
N TRP A 556 2.97 15.35 45.38
CA TRP A 556 2.16 16.00 44.36
C TRP A 556 0.67 15.82 44.62
N TYR A 557 0.25 14.59 44.93
CA TYR A 557 -1.13 14.29 45.27
C TYR A 557 -1.56 15.02 46.55
N SER A 558 -0.73 15.03 47.60
CA SER A 558 -1.06 15.68 48.87
C SER A 558 -1.28 17.18 48.71
N THR A 559 -0.56 17.83 47.79
CA THR A 559 -0.73 19.26 47.48
C THR A 559 -2.07 19.55 46.81
N HIS A 560 -2.65 18.57 46.10
CA HIS A 560 -3.84 18.71 45.26
C HIS A 560 -4.95 17.71 45.62
N SER A 561 -4.95 17.18 46.84
CA SER A 561 -5.72 15.99 47.22
C SER A 561 -7.22 16.22 47.07
N GLN A 562 -7.70 17.39 47.52
CA GLN A 562 -9.11 17.77 47.42
C GLN A 562 -9.59 17.76 45.96
N GLN A 563 -8.81 18.31 45.04
CA GLN A 563 -9.14 18.34 43.62
C GLN A 563 -9.15 16.94 43.02
N TYR A 564 -8.10 16.14 43.30
CA TYR A 564 -8.01 14.78 42.78
C TYR A 564 -9.13 13.87 43.29
N ASP A 565 -9.47 13.93 44.58
CA ASP A 565 -10.53 13.11 45.17
C ASP A 565 -11.91 13.47 44.59
N ALA A 566 -12.18 14.76 44.39
CA ALA A 566 -13.42 15.23 43.76
C ALA A 566 -13.48 14.82 42.27
N LEU A 567 -12.35 14.89 41.56
CA LEU A 567 -12.24 14.48 40.17
C LEU A 567 -12.45 12.96 40.02
N GLU A 568 -11.78 12.14 40.83
CA GLU A 568 -11.93 10.67 40.86
C GLU A 568 -13.39 10.27 41.08
N SER A 569 -14.03 10.86 42.11
CA SER A 569 -15.44 10.60 42.42
C SER A 569 -16.36 10.95 41.26
N SER A 570 -16.11 12.08 40.59
CA SER A 570 -16.92 12.54 39.46
C SER A 570 -16.73 11.68 38.21
N LEU A 571 -15.51 11.19 37.94
CA LEU A 571 -15.23 10.27 36.85
C LEU A 571 -15.92 8.92 37.07
N LEU A 572 -15.85 8.37 38.28
CA LEU A 572 -16.53 7.10 38.62
C LEU A 572 -18.04 7.22 38.54
N LEU A 573 -18.62 8.32 39.04
CA LEU A 573 -20.05 8.58 38.92
C LEU A 573 -20.47 8.68 37.45
N SER A 574 -19.69 9.39 36.62
CA SER A 574 -19.92 9.50 35.18
C SER A 574 -19.88 8.14 34.49
N ALA A 575 -18.90 7.30 34.83
CA ALA A 575 -18.80 5.93 34.30
C ALA A 575 -20.05 5.10 34.64
N ASN A 576 -20.50 5.14 35.90
CA ASN A 576 -21.68 4.41 36.33
C ASN A 576 -22.96 4.89 35.62
N LEU A 577 -23.10 6.20 35.39
CA LEU A 577 -24.22 6.74 34.61
C LEU A 577 -24.18 6.23 33.16
N MET A 578 -23.01 6.21 32.53
CA MET A 578 -22.84 5.69 31.17
C MET A 578 -23.21 4.21 31.08
N ASP A 579 -22.80 3.38 32.04
CA ASP A 579 -23.18 1.97 32.09
C ASP A 579 -24.70 1.79 32.16
N ALA A 580 -25.37 2.60 33.00
CA ALA A 580 -26.83 2.57 33.16
C ALA A 580 -27.62 3.00 31.92
N TYR A 581 -27.03 3.79 31.01
CA TYR A 581 -27.66 4.15 29.73
C TYR A 581 -27.43 3.13 28.63
N THR A 582 -26.46 2.23 28.79
CA THR A 582 -26.13 1.18 27.81
C THR A 582 -26.76 -0.18 28.11
N SER A 583 -27.18 -0.40 29.36
CA SER A 583 -27.98 -1.55 29.81
C SER A 583 -29.46 -1.35 29.51
#